data_AF-A0A961SWH8-F1
#
_entry.id   AF-A0A961SWH8-F1
#
_cell.length_a   1.000
_cell.length_b   1.000
_cell.length_c   1.000
_cell.angle_alpha   90.00
_cell.angle_beta   90.00
_cell.angle_gamma   90.00
#
_symmetry.space_group_name_H-M   'P 1'
#
loop_
_entity.id
_entity.type
_entity.pdbx_description
1 polymer ?
#
loop_
_entity_poly.entity_id
_entity_poly.type
_entity_poly.pdbx_seq_one_letter_code
_entity_poly.pdbx_strand_id
1 'polypeptide(L)'
;MKDLTPNRKDLEPIEIASRDEIEALQLQRMKWSLAHAYENVPFYRKSFDAAGVHPDDLKSLKDLAKFPFTIKQDLRDNYPFGMFAVPREKVARVHASSGTTGQPTVVGYTARDIDTWATVMARSMRASGTRPGDLVHISYGYGLFTGGLGAHYGAEKLGCTVVPVSGGMTARQVKLIEDFQATTIMVTPSYMLAILDEYRAQGRDPR
;
A
#
# COMPACT_ATOMS: atom_id res chain seq x y z
N MET A 1 -14.08 -21.91 -14.98
CA MET A 1 -13.34 -20.85 -14.27
C MET A 1 -12.61 -21.51 -13.11
N LYS A 2 -11.31 -21.22 -12.87
CA LYS A 2 -10.60 -21.79 -11.71
C LYS A 2 -11.21 -21.23 -10.43
N ASP A 3 -11.43 -22.07 -9.42
CA ASP A 3 -11.80 -21.59 -8.08
C ASP A 3 -10.55 -21.02 -7.40
N LEU A 4 -10.54 -19.71 -7.19
CA LEU A 4 -9.44 -18.97 -6.57
C LEU A 4 -9.76 -18.56 -5.13
N THR A 5 -10.84 -19.10 -4.55
CA THR A 5 -11.23 -18.81 -3.17
C THR A 5 -10.12 -19.25 -2.22
N PRO A 6 -9.61 -18.37 -1.34
CA PRO A 6 -8.61 -18.75 -0.35
C PRO A 6 -9.20 -19.74 0.65
N ASN A 7 -8.38 -20.70 1.09
CA ASN A 7 -8.81 -21.59 2.16
C ASN A 7 -8.99 -20.77 3.44
N ARG A 8 -10.12 -20.96 4.13
CA ARG A 8 -10.46 -20.22 5.34
C ARG A 8 -9.36 -20.32 6.42
N LYS A 9 -8.62 -21.44 6.47
CA LYS A 9 -7.51 -21.63 7.41
C LYS A 9 -6.29 -20.72 7.14
N ASP A 10 -6.17 -20.21 5.92
CA ASP A 10 -5.06 -19.34 5.49
C ASP A 10 -5.43 -17.85 5.64
N LEU A 11 -6.66 -17.54 6.09
CA LEU A 11 -7.12 -16.18 6.34
C LEU A 11 -6.75 -15.75 7.75
N GLU A 12 -6.38 -14.49 7.90
CA GLU A 12 -6.17 -13.87 9.20
C GLU A 12 -7.53 -13.77 9.92
N PRO A 13 -7.60 -13.97 11.24
CA PRO A 13 -8.87 -13.99 11.97
C PRO A 13 -9.75 -12.75 11.71
N ILE A 14 -9.14 -11.58 11.55
CA ILE A 14 -9.86 -10.32 11.30
C ILE A 14 -10.56 -10.26 9.93
N GLU A 15 -10.17 -11.08 8.95
CA GLU A 15 -10.81 -11.14 7.63
C GLU A 15 -12.17 -11.84 7.66
N ILE A 16 -12.41 -12.64 8.70
CA ILE A 16 -13.64 -13.43 8.89
C ILE A 16 -14.31 -13.14 10.24
N ALA A 17 -13.88 -12.09 10.92
CA ALA A 17 -14.44 -11.62 12.18
C ALA A 17 -15.84 -11.03 11.99
N SER A 18 -16.62 -11.02 13.07
CA SER A 18 -17.91 -10.34 13.11
C SER A 18 -17.77 -8.82 12.91
N ARG A 19 -18.87 -8.16 12.56
CA ARG A 19 -18.88 -6.69 12.46
C ARG A 19 -18.50 -6.05 13.79
N ASP A 20 -19.00 -6.58 14.90
CA ASP A 20 -18.76 -6.03 16.24
C ASP A 20 -17.27 -6.12 16.64
N GLU A 21 -16.62 -7.25 16.36
CA GLU A 21 -15.17 -7.41 16.58
C GLU A 21 -14.34 -6.42 15.74
N ILE A 22 -14.73 -6.23 14.48
CA ILE A 22 -14.08 -5.28 13.58
C ILE A 22 -14.24 -3.84 14.10
N GLU A 23 -15.46 -3.45 14.47
CA GLU A 23 -15.75 -2.09 14.96
C GLU A 23 -15.04 -1.80 16.30
N ALA A 24 -15.01 -2.78 17.21
CA ALA A 24 -14.28 -2.66 18.47
C ALA A 24 -12.77 -2.44 18.24
N LEU A 25 -12.16 -3.23 17.35
CA LEU A 25 -10.75 -3.07 16.99
C LEU A 25 -10.47 -1.72 16.30
N GLN A 26 -11.35 -1.31 15.39
CA GLN A 26 -11.25 -0.02 14.71
C GLN A 26 -11.32 1.15 15.70
N LEU A 27 -12.26 1.13 16.64
CA LEU A 27 -12.40 2.18 17.64
C LEU A 27 -11.16 2.26 18.54
N GLN A 28 -10.66 1.12 19.02
CA GLN A 28 -9.44 1.06 19.81
C GLN A 28 -8.24 1.65 19.06
N ARG A 29 -8.03 1.25 17.80
CA ARG A 29 -6.89 1.74 16.99
C ARG A 29 -7.04 3.20 16.59
N MET A 30 -8.26 3.67 16.34
CA MET A 30 -8.51 5.07 15.98
C MET A 30 -8.23 6.01 17.17
N LYS A 31 -8.63 5.64 18.39
CA LYS A 31 -8.27 6.39 19.61
C LYS A 31 -6.76 6.55 19.74
N TRP A 32 -6.03 5.44 19.59
CA TRP A 32 -4.56 5.47 19.60
C TRP A 32 -4.00 6.34 18.47
N SER A 33 -4.52 6.24 17.24
CA SER A 33 -4.02 6.97 16.08
C SER A 33 -4.21 8.48 16.20
N LEU A 34 -5.37 8.92 16.72
CA LEU A 34 -5.65 10.34 16.95
C LEU A 34 -4.75 10.92 18.05
N ALA A 35 -4.60 10.18 19.16
CA ALA A 35 -3.72 10.58 20.25
C ALA A 35 -2.26 10.69 19.76
N HIS A 36 -1.77 9.68 19.04
CA HIS A 36 -0.41 9.68 18.50
C HIS A 36 -0.18 10.86 17.55
N ALA A 37 -1.12 11.14 16.64
CA ALA A 37 -1.02 12.27 15.72
C ALA A 37 -1.00 13.62 16.46
N TYR A 38 -1.95 13.83 17.37
CA TYR A 38 -2.08 15.06 18.15
C TYR A 38 -0.87 15.32 19.06
N GLU A 39 -0.36 14.28 19.70
CA GLU A 39 0.78 14.40 20.63
C GLU A 39 2.10 14.68 19.92
N ASN A 40 2.31 14.05 18.76
CA ASN A 40 3.64 13.94 18.15
C ASN A 40 3.82 14.74 16.85
N VAL A 41 2.75 15.33 16.29
CA VAL A 41 2.83 16.11 15.04
C VAL A 41 2.29 17.53 15.27
N PRO A 42 3.15 18.57 15.17
CA PRO A 42 2.74 19.96 15.38
C PRO A 42 1.56 20.41 14.52
N PHE A 43 1.50 19.95 13.27
CA PHE A 43 0.37 20.22 12.37
C PHE A 43 -0.97 19.70 12.93
N TYR A 44 -1.02 18.44 13.36
CA TYR A 44 -2.25 17.84 13.88
C TYR A 44 -2.69 18.47 15.19
N ARG A 45 -1.76 18.79 16.09
CA ARG A 45 -2.06 19.55 17.31
C ARG A 45 -2.76 20.87 16.98
N LYS A 46 -2.14 21.69 16.12
CA LYS A 46 -2.69 22.99 15.71
C LYS A 46 -4.05 22.84 15.01
N SER A 47 -4.19 21.85 14.13
CA SER A 47 -5.43 21.62 13.36
C SER A 47 -6.58 21.19 14.27
N PHE A 48 -6.32 20.31 15.23
CA PHE A 48 -7.33 19.83 16.19
C PHE A 48 -7.73 20.95 17.16
N ASP A 49 -6.76 21.68 17.71
CA ASP A 49 -7.00 22.84 18.59
C ASP A 49 -7.85 23.92 17.90
N ALA A 50 -7.53 24.24 16.64
CA ALA A 50 -8.28 25.22 15.85
C ALA A 50 -9.71 24.77 15.53
N ALA A 51 -9.95 23.46 15.40
CA ALA A 51 -11.28 22.88 15.24
C ALA A 51 -12.03 22.68 16.57
N GLY A 52 -11.38 22.95 17.71
CA GLY A 52 -11.98 22.78 19.03
C GLY A 52 -12.23 21.33 19.42
N VAL A 53 -11.40 20.39 18.94
CA VAL A 53 -11.52 18.95 19.22
C VAL A 53 -10.25 18.38 19.83
N HIS A 54 -10.40 17.42 20.74
CA HIS A 54 -9.33 16.65 21.36
C HIS A 54 -9.46 15.17 21.00
N PRO A 55 -8.37 14.36 20.96
CA PRO A 55 -8.48 12.91 20.73
C PRO A 55 -9.47 12.19 21.66
N ASP A 56 -9.64 12.70 22.88
CA ASP A 56 -10.61 12.16 23.85
C ASP A 56 -12.07 12.30 23.41
N ASP A 57 -12.39 13.18 22.46
CA ASP A 57 -13.75 13.39 21.95
C ASP A 57 -14.24 12.23 21.06
N LEU A 58 -13.34 11.31 20.68
CA LEU A 58 -13.69 10.08 19.96
C LEU A 58 -14.24 9.02 20.93
N LYS A 59 -15.56 8.98 21.12
CA LYS A 59 -16.23 7.96 21.96
C LYS A 59 -16.76 6.79 21.13
N SER A 60 -17.07 7.01 19.86
CA SER A 60 -17.55 6.05 18.87
C SER A 60 -16.93 6.35 17.50
N LEU A 61 -17.02 5.41 16.55
CA LEU A 61 -16.52 5.63 15.18
C LEU A 61 -17.21 6.80 14.46
N LYS A 62 -18.46 7.12 14.81
CA LYS A 62 -19.21 8.24 14.24
C LYS A 62 -18.61 9.60 14.63
N ASP A 63 -17.92 9.68 15.77
CA ASP A 63 -17.30 10.92 16.24
C ASP A 63 -16.10 11.34 15.39
N LEU A 64 -15.59 10.47 14.50
CA LEU A 64 -14.51 10.81 13.58
C LEU A 64 -14.88 12.00 12.68
N ALA A 65 -16.18 12.19 12.38
CA ALA A 65 -16.66 13.32 11.59
C ALA A 65 -16.46 14.70 12.26
N LYS A 66 -16.12 14.75 13.56
CA LYS A 66 -15.78 15.99 14.27
C LYS A 66 -14.37 16.49 13.95
N PHE A 67 -13.48 15.58 13.54
CA PHE A 67 -12.07 15.90 13.32
C PHE A 67 -11.87 16.56 11.95
N PRO A 68 -10.92 17.52 11.84
CA PRO A 68 -10.67 18.20 10.58
C PRO A 68 -10.03 17.26 9.55
N PHE A 69 -10.31 17.53 8.27
CA PHE A 69 -9.66 16.82 7.17
C PHE A 69 -8.18 17.22 7.04
N THR A 70 -7.37 16.28 6.54
CA THR A 70 -6.03 16.57 6.01
C THR A 70 -6.09 16.57 4.48
N ILE A 71 -5.54 17.60 3.86
CA ILE A 71 -5.50 17.76 2.40
C ILE A 71 -4.07 17.70 1.88
N LYS A 72 -3.92 17.58 0.55
CA LYS A 72 -2.59 17.50 -0.10
C LYS A 72 -1.70 18.70 0.20
N GLN A 73 -2.29 19.89 0.40
CA GLN A 73 -1.54 21.10 0.70
C GLN A 73 -0.86 21.03 2.06
N ASP A 74 -1.48 20.41 3.07
CA ASP A 74 -0.88 20.23 4.39
C ASP A 74 0.45 19.47 4.31
N LEU A 75 0.52 18.43 3.48
CA LEU A 75 1.75 17.67 3.28
C LEU A 75 2.83 18.45 2.51
N ARG A 76 2.43 19.40 1.64
CA ARG A 76 3.36 20.28 0.92
C ARG A 76 3.93 21.35 1.86
N ASP A 77 3.09 21.97 2.67
CA ASP A 77 3.47 23.01 3.62
C ASP A 77 4.38 22.47 4.73
N ASN A 78 4.35 21.16 4.98
CA ASN A 78 5.18 20.45 5.96
C ASN A 78 6.31 19.63 5.30
N TYR A 79 6.67 19.91 4.05
CA TYR A 79 7.78 19.24 3.37
C TYR A 79 9.13 19.54 4.06
N PRO A 80 10.10 18.60 4.08
CA PRO A 80 9.97 17.22 3.62
C PRO A 80 9.44 16.24 4.68
N PHE A 81 9.61 16.53 5.98
CA PHE A 81 9.40 15.57 7.06
C PHE A 81 8.55 16.10 8.21
N GLY A 82 7.94 17.28 8.08
CA GLY A 82 7.15 17.91 9.15
C GLY A 82 5.89 17.14 9.56
N MET A 83 5.49 16.15 8.75
CA MET A 83 4.38 15.25 9.04
C MET A 83 4.80 13.96 9.78
N PHE A 84 6.08 13.79 10.12
CA PHE A 84 6.54 12.58 10.82
C PHE A 84 6.21 12.66 12.31
N ALA A 85 5.59 11.61 12.83
CA ALA A 85 5.22 11.46 14.26
C ALA A 85 6.30 10.76 15.09
N VAL A 86 7.47 10.50 14.50
CA VAL A 86 8.64 9.89 15.15
C VAL A 86 9.92 10.58 14.69
N PRO A 87 11.01 10.53 15.48
CA PRO A 87 12.33 11.00 15.05
C PRO A 87 12.76 10.35 13.72
N ARG A 88 13.48 11.10 12.88
CA ARG A 88 13.89 10.69 11.54
C ARG A 88 14.71 9.40 11.52
N GLU A 89 15.45 9.14 12.61
CA GLU A 89 16.29 7.96 12.81
C GLU A 89 15.47 6.68 13.00
N LYS A 90 14.19 6.80 13.39
CA LYS A 90 13.24 5.66 13.48
C LYS A 90 12.54 5.36 12.16
N VAL A 91 12.74 6.21 11.14
CA VAL A 91 12.14 6.05 9.81
C VAL A 91 13.07 5.20 8.94
N ALA A 92 12.60 4.01 8.59
CA ALA A 92 13.34 3.04 7.78
C ALA A 92 13.22 3.29 6.27
N ARG A 93 12.16 3.99 5.83
CA ARG A 93 11.91 4.23 4.40
C ARG A 93 11.24 5.58 4.16
N VAL A 94 11.61 6.21 3.05
CA VAL A 94 10.91 7.34 2.46
C VAL A 94 10.42 6.97 1.06
N HIS A 95 9.18 7.34 0.75
CA HIS A 95 8.62 7.31 -0.60
C HIS A 95 8.12 8.70 -0.99
N ALA A 96 7.93 8.93 -2.29
CA ALA A 96 7.43 10.19 -2.79
C ALA A 96 6.52 9.99 -4.00
N SER A 97 5.49 10.83 -4.12
CA SER A 97 4.67 10.88 -5.33
C SER A 97 5.22 11.93 -6.31
N SER A 98 5.03 11.71 -7.62
CA SER A 98 5.25 12.74 -8.63
C SER A 98 4.24 13.87 -8.41
N GLY A 99 4.66 14.93 -7.72
CA GLY A 99 3.83 16.10 -7.48
C GLY A 99 3.48 16.76 -8.81
N THR A 100 2.18 16.92 -9.11
CA THR A 100 1.71 17.62 -10.31
C THR A 100 2.12 19.10 -10.36
N THR A 101 2.61 19.65 -9.25
CA THR A 101 2.98 21.05 -9.06
C THR A 101 4.48 21.24 -8.78
N GLY A 102 5.32 20.25 -9.11
CA GLY A 102 6.78 20.33 -8.97
C GLY A 102 7.34 19.88 -7.62
N GLN A 103 6.70 20.23 -6.49
CA GLN A 103 7.12 19.73 -5.17
C GLN A 103 6.47 18.37 -4.86
N PRO A 104 7.25 17.29 -4.66
CA PRO A 104 6.70 15.98 -4.37
C PRO A 104 6.15 15.91 -2.94
N THR A 105 5.07 15.17 -2.76
CA THR A 105 4.59 14.78 -1.43
C THR A 105 5.43 13.62 -0.92
N VAL A 106 5.99 13.77 0.27
CA VAL A 106 6.89 12.80 0.92
C VAL A 106 6.15 12.06 2.02
N VAL A 107 6.35 10.75 2.11
CA VAL A 107 5.83 9.89 3.17
C VAL A 107 6.95 9.02 3.75
N GLY A 108 6.85 8.71 5.04
CA GLY A 108 7.85 7.94 5.79
C GLY A 108 7.23 6.71 6.46
N TYR A 109 8.05 5.69 6.65
CA TYR A 109 7.65 4.43 7.26
C TYR A 109 8.70 3.99 8.28
N THR A 110 8.27 3.64 9.49
CA THR A 110 9.10 2.88 10.43
C THR A 110 9.26 1.44 9.95
N ALA A 111 10.16 0.66 10.56
CA ALA A 111 10.28 -0.77 10.27
C ALA A 111 8.95 -1.52 10.46
N ARG A 112 8.16 -1.16 11.48
CA ARG A 112 6.84 -1.74 11.75
C ARG A 112 5.81 -1.35 10.69
N ASP A 113 5.88 -0.15 10.15
CA ASP A 113 4.99 0.28 9.07
C ASP A 113 5.29 -0.49 7.78
N ILE A 114 6.56 -0.76 7.48
CA ILE A 114 6.94 -1.63 6.35
C ILE A 114 6.42 -3.05 6.55
N ASP A 115 6.54 -3.62 7.75
CA ASP A 115 5.99 -4.95 8.04
C ASP A 115 4.45 -5.00 7.92
N THR A 116 3.77 -3.94 8.38
CA THR A 116 2.32 -3.80 8.25
C THR A 116 1.93 -3.70 6.78
N TRP A 117 2.64 -2.90 6.00
CA TRP A 117 2.40 -2.74 4.56
C TRP A 117 2.61 -4.05 3.80
N ALA A 118 3.70 -4.76 4.07
CA ALA A 118 3.95 -6.08 3.51
C ALA A 118 2.80 -7.06 3.82
N THR A 119 2.31 -7.06 5.07
CA THR A 119 1.21 -7.94 5.51
C THR A 119 -0.06 -7.68 4.72
N VAL A 120 -0.48 -6.40 4.60
CA VAL A 120 -1.73 -6.09 3.89
C VAL A 120 -1.60 -6.30 2.38
N MET A 121 -0.40 -6.11 1.79
CA MET A 121 -0.16 -6.43 0.38
C MET A 121 -0.18 -7.94 0.13
N ALA A 122 0.40 -8.75 1.03
CA ALA A 122 0.30 -10.21 0.97
C ALA A 122 -1.16 -10.67 1.08
N ARG A 123 -1.95 -10.08 1.99
CA ARG A 123 -3.41 -10.29 2.10
C ARG A 123 -4.13 -9.96 0.79
N SER A 124 -3.84 -8.82 0.18
CA SER A 124 -4.45 -8.43 -1.10
C SER A 124 -4.15 -9.43 -2.22
N MET A 125 -2.92 -9.93 -2.31
CA MET A 125 -2.54 -10.94 -3.32
C MET A 125 -3.21 -12.29 -3.05
N ARG A 126 -3.30 -12.72 -1.79
CA ARG A 126 -4.05 -13.92 -1.42
C ARG A 126 -5.53 -13.79 -1.83
N ALA A 127 -6.13 -12.62 -1.59
CA ALA A 127 -7.50 -12.33 -1.97
C ALA A 127 -7.72 -12.33 -3.50
N SER A 128 -6.69 -12.03 -4.30
CA SER A 128 -6.74 -12.14 -5.78
C SER A 128 -6.46 -13.55 -6.32
N GLY A 129 -6.21 -14.53 -5.45
CA GLY A 129 -5.95 -15.92 -5.86
C GLY A 129 -4.48 -16.33 -5.89
N THR A 130 -3.54 -15.41 -5.66
CA THR A 130 -2.10 -15.73 -5.56
C THR A 130 -1.83 -16.56 -4.31
N ARG A 131 -0.88 -17.49 -4.39
CA ARG A 131 -0.54 -18.43 -3.32
C ARG A 131 0.97 -18.47 -3.07
N PRO A 132 1.39 -18.94 -1.88
CA PRO A 132 2.80 -19.26 -1.64
C PRO A 132 3.33 -20.22 -2.70
N GLY A 133 4.55 -19.98 -3.19
CA GLY A 133 5.17 -20.74 -4.28
C GLY A 133 4.89 -20.19 -5.69
N ASP A 134 3.88 -19.32 -5.87
CA ASP A 134 3.64 -18.66 -7.15
C ASP A 134 4.81 -17.76 -7.57
N LEU A 135 4.98 -17.59 -8.88
CA LEU A 135 5.94 -16.65 -9.46
C LEU A 135 5.20 -15.36 -9.85
N VAL A 136 5.56 -14.25 -9.18
CA VAL A 136 4.87 -12.96 -9.27
C VAL A 136 5.71 -11.98 -10.08
N HIS A 137 5.23 -11.63 -11.26
CA HIS A 137 5.85 -10.68 -12.18
C HIS A 137 5.44 -9.24 -11.84
N ILE A 138 6.37 -8.45 -11.29
CA ILE A 138 6.06 -7.10 -10.82
C ILE A 138 6.53 -6.07 -11.85
N SER A 139 5.55 -5.47 -12.54
CA SER A 139 5.76 -4.44 -13.56
C SER A 139 5.42 -3.03 -13.08
N TYR A 140 5.10 -2.84 -11.79
CA TYR A 140 5.04 -1.51 -11.19
C TYR A 140 6.44 -0.88 -11.08
N GLY A 141 6.52 0.44 -11.25
CA GLY A 141 7.77 1.18 -11.12
C GLY A 141 8.44 0.99 -9.74
N TYR A 142 9.72 0.68 -9.72
CA TYR A 142 10.53 0.60 -8.51
C TYR A 142 11.27 1.93 -8.30
N GLY A 143 11.38 2.37 -7.05
CA GLY A 143 12.02 3.63 -6.68
C GLY A 143 11.18 4.40 -5.66
N LEU A 144 11.10 5.73 -5.83
CA LEU A 144 10.32 6.58 -4.92
C LEU A 144 8.82 6.29 -4.97
N PHE A 145 8.31 5.79 -6.10
CA PHE A 145 6.94 5.32 -6.23
C PHE A 145 6.69 4.11 -5.32
N THR A 146 5.56 4.09 -4.64
CA THR A 146 5.20 3.04 -3.67
C THR A 146 4.82 1.71 -4.34
N GLY A 147 4.36 1.71 -5.59
CA GLY A 147 3.80 0.52 -6.22
C GLY A 147 4.76 -0.66 -6.33
N GLY A 148 5.96 -0.47 -6.91
CA GLY A 148 6.92 -1.56 -7.12
C GLY A 148 7.38 -2.20 -5.81
N LEU A 149 7.84 -1.38 -4.86
CA LEU A 149 8.32 -1.87 -3.56
C LEU A 149 7.18 -2.42 -2.69
N GLY A 150 5.98 -1.83 -2.73
CA GLY A 150 4.83 -2.36 -2.00
C GLY A 150 4.40 -3.74 -2.48
N ALA A 151 4.28 -3.90 -3.80
CA ALA A 151 4.03 -5.20 -4.42
C ALA A 151 5.15 -6.20 -4.07
N HIS A 152 6.41 -5.78 -4.13
CA HIS A 152 7.56 -6.62 -3.82
C HIS A 152 7.47 -7.21 -2.41
N TYR A 153 7.31 -6.35 -1.39
CA TYR A 153 7.25 -6.81 0.00
C TYR A 153 6.04 -7.71 0.27
N GLY A 154 4.90 -7.43 -0.36
CA GLY A 154 3.72 -8.28 -0.23
C GLY A 154 3.92 -9.67 -0.83
N ALA A 155 4.48 -9.76 -2.03
CA ALA A 155 4.71 -11.02 -2.71
C ALA A 155 5.77 -11.86 -1.99
N GLU A 156 6.88 -11.24 -1.58
CA GLU A 156 7.92 -11.90 -0.80
C GLU A 156 7.37 -12.41 0.54
N LYS A 157 6.59 -11.58 1.26
CA LYS A 157 5.97 -11.98 2.53
C LYS A 157 4.91 -13.08 2.38
N LEU A 158 4.20 -13.13 1.25
CA LEU A 158 3.27 -14.22 0.94
C LEU A 158 4.00 -15.55 0.65
N GLY A 159 5.32 -15.54 0.44
CA GLY A 159 6.10 -16.71 0.08
C GLY A 159 6.12 -17.00 -1.42
N CYS A 160 5.94 -15.96 -2.24
CA CYS A 160 6.06 -16.06 -3.70
C CYS A 160 7.51 -15.86 -4.17
N THR A 161 7.83 -16.40 -5.34
CA THR A 161 9.06 -16.02 -6.07
C THR A 161 8.82 -14.71 -6.81
N VAL A 162 9.54 -13.66 -6.46
CA VAL A 162 9.33 -12.32 -7.05
C VAL A 162 10.22 -12.13 -8.27
N VAL A 163 9.63 -11.69 -9.39
CA VAL A 163 10.37 -11.17 -10.55
C VAL A 163 10.29 -9.63 -10.57
N PRO A 164 11.34 -8.93 -10.11
CA PRO A 164 11.30 -7.47 -9.93
C PRO A 164 11.67 -6.73 -11.23
N VAL A 165 10.85 -6.87 -12.28
CA VAL A 165 11.17 -6.31 -13.62
C VAL A 165 11.04 -4.79 -13.68
N SER A 166 10.15 -4.22 -12.85
CA SER A 166 9.75 -2.82 -12.94
C SER A 166 8.98 -2.46 -14.21
N GLY A 167 8.70 -1.17 -14.42
CA GLY A 167 8.00 -0.66 -15.59
C GLY A 167 8.93 -0.43 -16.79
N GLY A 168 8.36 -0.42 -17.99
CA GLY A 168 9.09 -0.21 -19.25
C GLY A 168 9.68 -1.48 -19.86
N MET A 169 10.47 -1.32 -20.94
CA MET A 169 11.08 -2.40 -21.73
C MET A 169 10.07 -3.48 -22.16
N THR A 170 8.99 -3.10 -22.84
CA THR A 170 7.83 -3.97 -23.10
C THR A 170 8.19 -5.31 -23.77
N ALA A 171 9.07 -5.31 -24.78
CA ALA A 171 9.57 -6.54 -25.40
C ALA A 171 10.23 -7.51 -24.38
N ARG A 172 10.96 -6.96 -23.40
CA ARG A 172 11.56 -7.74 -22.31
C ARG A 172 10.50 -8.28 -21.35
N GLN A 173 9.41 -7.53 -21.08
CA GLN A 173 8.30 -8.02 -20.26
C GLN A 173 7.72 -9.30 -20.86
N VAL A 174 7.35 -9.28 -22.15
CA VAL A 174 6.83 -10.45 -22.88
C VAL A 174 7.81 -11.62 -22.81
N LYS A 175 9.10 -11.37 -23.09
CA LYS A 175 10.12 -12.41 -23.01
C LYS A 175 10.20 -13.06 -21.62
N LEU A 176 10.21 -12.27 -20.55
CA LEU A 176 10.34 -12.80 -19.19
C LEU A 176 9.06 -13.48 -18.70
N ILE A 177 7.89 -13.00 -19.09
CA ILE A 177 6.61 -13.68 -18.79
C ILE A 177 6.63 -15.09 -19.39
N GLU A 178 7.05 -15.22 -20.65
CA GLU A 178 7.20 -16.52 -21.33
C GLU A 178 8.32 -17.38 -20.74
N ASP A 179 9.51 -16.83 -20.51
CA ASP A 179 10.66 -17.62 -20.05
C ASP A 179 10.47 -18.10 -18.60
N PHE A 180 9.87 -17.28 -17.74
CA PHE A 180 9.70 -17.58 -16.31
C PHE A 180 8.33 -18.15 -15.96
N GLN A 181 7.37 -18.10 -16.89
CA GLN A 181 6.02 -18.67 -16.73
C GLN A 181 5.33 -18.14 -15.47
N ALA A 182 5.32 -16.82 -15.30
CA ALA A 182 4.70 -16.16 -14.16
C ALA A 182 3.20 -16.47 -14.05
N THR A 183 2.75 -16.86 -12.86
CA THR A 183 1.34 -17.19 -12.60
C THR A 183 0.52 -15.98 -12.13
N THR A 184 1.20 -14.91 -11.71
CA THR A 184 0.59 -13.63 -11.32
C THR A 184 1.38 -12.47 -11.92
N ILE A 185 0.68 -11.46 -12.43
CA ILE A 185 1.28 -10.17 -12.84
C ILE A 185 0.71 -9.02 -12.02
N MET A 186 1.59 -8.13 -11.56
CA MET A 186 1.23 -6.90 -10.86
C MET A 186 1.62 -5.70 -11.71
N VAL A 187 0.61 -5.05 -12.29
CA VAL A 187 0.81 -4.04 -13.34
C VAL A 187 -0.37 -3.06 -13.37
N THR A 188 -0.13 -1.84 -13.83
CA THR A 188 -1.22 -0.90 -14.14
C THR A 188 -2.04 -1.41 -15.33
N PRO A 189 -3.36 -1.22 -15.36
CA PRO A 189 -4.19 -1.73 -16.46
C PRO A 189 -3.78 -1.16 -17.83
N SER A 190 -3.42 0.12 -17.91
CA SER A 190 -2.95 0.73 -19.16
C SER A 190 -1.65 0.10 -19.67
N TYR A 191 -0.70 -0.21 -18.78
CA TYR A 191 0.55 -0.87 -19.19
C TYR A 191 0.35 -2.35 -19.53
N MET A 192 -0.64 -3.03 -18.92
CA MET A 192 -1.01 -4.38 -19.35
C MET A 192 -1.44 -4.40 -20.83
N LEU A 193 -2.20 -3.39 -21.28
CA LEU A 193 -2.58 -3.27 -22.70
C LEU A 193 -1.36 -3.13 -23.59
N ALA A 194 -0.36 -2.33 -23.20
CA ALA A 194 0.89 -2.21 -23.95
C ALA A 194 1.66 -3.54 -24.03
N ILE A 195 1.67 -4.34 -22.96
CA ILE A 195 2.25 -5.69 -22.97
C ILE A 195 1.49 -6.60 -23.95
N LEU A 196 0.15 -6.54 -23.96
CA LEU A 196 -0.66 -7.33 -24.89
C LEU A 196 -0.45 -6.92 -26.36
N ASP A 197 -0.26 -5.63 -26.63
CA ASP A 197 0.08 -5.15 -27.97
C ASP A 197 1.47 -5.62 -28.42
N GLU A 198 2.42 -5.71 -27.49
CA GLU A 198 3.74 -6.30 -27.77
C GLU A 198 3.65 -7.81 -28.05
N TYR A 199 2.81 -8.56 -27.34
CA TYR A 199 2.51 -9.96 -27.67
C TYR A 199 2.03 -10.10 -29.12
N ARG A 200 1.08 -9.25 -29.53
CA ARG A 200 0.56 -9.22 -30.92
C ARG A 200 1.65 -8.85 -31.93
N ALA A 201 2.48 -7.86 -31.62
CA ALA A 201 3.59 -7.44 -32.49
C ALA A 201 4.64 -8.56 -32.69
N GLN A 202 4.86 -9.39 -31.67
CA GLN A 202 5.74 -10.56 -31.75
C GLN A 202 5.05 -11.81 -32.36
N GLY A 203 3.78 -11.70 -32.76
CA GLY A 203 3.01 -12.84 -33.30
C GLY A 203 2.74 -13.95 -32.27
N ARG A 204 2.67 -13.60 -30.98
CA ARG A 204 2.46 -14.53 -29.85
C ARG A 204 1.03 -14.42 -29.30
N ASP A 205 0.46 -15.54 -28.87
CA ASP A 205 -0.83 -15.58 -28.17
C ASP A 205 -0.59 -15.38 -26.66
N PRO A 206 -1.17 -14.36 -26.02
CA PRO A 206 -1.01 -14.09 -24.58
C PRO A 206 -1.89 -14.98 -23.67
N ARG A 207 -2.57 -16.01 -24.21
CA ARG A 207 -3.48 -16.90 -23.48
C ARG A 207 -2.83 -18.19 -22.99
#